data_AF-A0ABC9U4B1-F1
#
_entry.id   AF-A0ABC9U4B1-F1
#
_cell.length_a   1.000
_cell.length_b   1.000
_cell.length_c   1.000
_cell.angle_alpha   90.00
_cell.angle_beta   90.00
_cell.angle_gamma   90.00
#
_symmetry.space_group_name_H-M   'P 1'
#
loop_
_entity.id
_entity.type
_entity.pdbx_description
1 polymer ?
#
loop_
_entity_poly.entity_id
_entity_poly.type
_entity_poly.pdbx_seq_one_letter_code
_entity_poly.pdbx_strand_id
1 'polypeptide(L)'
;MTEEQKQTIVRLRNVGLGYRKIANVLDLSRDRVRNYCKVNGLDGYAKKHLQAEEGKQMEEDSADSVCRYCGKPIEKQTTGRRRIYCSEECRRAWSKNHLSLYKYERMFCGKKFESSSKTQKFCSHDCYIRDRFWRKEDTDEIVKMLLVGKKVSTVPKWIKDIFTGETK
;
A
#
# COMPACT_ATOMS: atom_id res chain seq x y z
N MET A 1 -1.57 -15.09 7.86
CA MET A 1 -0.11 -14.85 7.85
C MET A 1 0.40 -15.82 6.81
N THR A 2 0.88 -15.31 5.68
CA THR A 2 1.34 -16.14 4.55
C THR A 2 2.68 -16.81 4.88
N GLU A 3 3.04 -17.85 4.15
CA GLU A 3 4.31 -18.55 4.38
C GLU A 3 5.53 -17.65 4.15
N GLU A 4 5.44 -16.76 3.15
CA GLU A 4 6.42 -15.71 2.91
C GLU A 4 6.55 -14.74 4.10
N GLN A 5 5.41 -14.27 4.65
CA GLN A 5 5.41 -13.39 5.82
C GLN A 5 6.06 -14.08 7.03
N LYS A 6 5.79 -15.37 7.26
CA LYS A 6 6.41 -16.15 8.33
C LYS A 6 7.92 -16.22 8.19
N GLN A 7 8.42 -16.55 6.99
CA GLN A 7 9.85 -16.59 6.69
C GLN A 7 10.52 -15.22 6.90
N THR A 8 9.84 -14.14 6.50
CA THR A 8 10.34 -12.78 6.74
C THR A 8 10.35 -12.44 8.24
N ILE A 9 9.34 -12.85 9.02
CA ILE A 9 9.35 -12.65 10.49
C ILE A 9 10.57 -13.33 11.12
N VAL A 10 10.82 -14.60 10.80
CA VAL A 10 11.96 -15.37 11.34
C VAL A 10 13.27 -14.65 11.01
N ARG A 11 13.48 -14.29 9.74
CA ARG A 11 14.70 -13.62 9.29
C ARG A 11 14.92 -12.29 10.02
N LEU A 12 13.88 -11.44 10.08
CA LEU A 12 13.99 -10.13 10.71
C LEU A 12 14.17 -10.23 12.24
N ARG A 13 13.59 -11.25 12.90
CA ARG A 13 13.84 -11.51 14.32
C ARG A 13 15.30 -11.89 14.58
N ASN A 14 15.87 -12.76 13.74
CA ASN A 14 17.28 -13.18 13.86
C ASN A 14 18.28 -12.04 13.62
N VAL A 15 17.90 -11.06 12.80
CA VAL A 15 18.69 -9.82 12.59
C VAL A 15 18.52 -8.82 13.75
N GLY A 16 17.65 -9.11 14.73
CA GLY A 16 17.48 -8.27 15.91
C GLY A 16 16.40 -7.20 15.79
N LEU A 17 15.45 -7.32 14.85
CA LEU A 17 14.30 -6.42 14.79
C LEU A 17 13.23 -6.80 15.84
N GLY A 18 12.67 -5.79 16.48
CA GLY A 18 11.54 -5.93 17.40
C GLY A 18 10.20 -6.11 16.68
N TYR A 19 9.20 -6.67 17.40
CA TYR A 19 7.89 -7.01 16.84
C TYR A 19 7.19 -5.84 16.14
N ARG A 20 7.27 -4.62 16.71
CA ARG A 20 6.64 -3.42 16.12
C ARG A 20 7.24 -3.06 14.76
N LYS A 21 8.56 -3.19 14.59
CA LYS A 21 9.22 -2.91 13.32
C LYS A 21 8.82 -3.95 12.27
N ILE A 22 8.86 -5.23 12.63
CA ILE A 22 8.47 -6.34 11.74
C ILE A 22 6.99 -6.22 11.33
N ALA A 23 6.12 -5.83 12.26
CA ALA A 23 4.71 -5.56 12.02
C ALA A 23 4.50 -4.46 10.98
N ASN A 24 5.20 -3.33 11.10
CA ASN A 24 5.16 -2.23 10.14
C ASN A 24 5.75 -2.60 8.77
N VAL A 25 6.67 -3.56 8.73
CA VAL A 25 7.19 -4.10 7.47
C VAL A 25 6.08 -4.93 6.81
N LEU A 26 5.54 -5.91 7.51
CA LEU A 26 4.65 -6.91 6.88
C LEU A 26 3.18 -6.48 6.79
N ASP A 27 2.87 -5.24 7.17
CA ASP A 27 1.50 -4.73 7.34
C ASP A 27 0.63 -5.68 8.21
N LEU A 28 1.22 -6.12 9.32
CA LEU A 28 0.56 -6.97 10.31
C LEU A 28 0.40 -6.20 11.61
N SER A 29 -0.59 -6.57 12.42
CA SER A 29 -0.62 -6.08 13.81
C SER A 29 0.62 -6.56 14.57
N ARG A 30 1.15 -5.72 15.46
CA ARG A 30 2.25 -6.08 16.39
C ARG A 30 2.00 -7.41 17.10
N ASP A 31 0.77 -7.64 17.55
CA ASP A 31 0.42 -8.82 18.34
C ASP A 31 0.39 -10.08 17.50
N ARG A 32 0.01 -9.99 16.22
CA ARG A 32 0.10 -11.10 15.28
C ARG A 32 1.56 -11.55 15.06
N VAL A 33 2.50 -10.60 14.96
CA VAL A 33 3.94 -10.92 14.89
C VAL A 33 4.44 -11.50 16.21
N ARG A 34 4.07 -10.90 17.36
CA ARG A 34 4.45 -11.38 18.70
C ARG A 34 3.99 -12.81 18.94
N ASN A 35 2.74 -13.12 18.63
CA ASN A 35 2.15 -14.45 18.84
C ASN A 35 2.86 -15.49 17.98
N TYR A 36 3.15 -15.17 16.72
CA TYR A 36 3.94 -16.06 15.86
C TYR A 36 5.34 -16.29 16.43
N CYS A 37 6.03 -15.23 16.85
CA CYS A 37 7.37 -15.36 17.43
C CYS A 37 7.35 -16.21 18.71
N LYS A 38 6.33 -16.05 19.57
CA LYS A 38 6.18 -16.81 20.81
C LYS A 38 6.00 -18.31 20.58
N VAL A 39 5.18 -18.69 19.60
CA VAL A 39 4.93 -20.11 19.26
C VAL A 39 6.15 -20.76 18.60
N ASN A 40 7.00 -19.97 17.92
CA ASN A 40 8.16 -20.47 17.18
C ASN A 40 9.50 -20.28 17.93
N GLY A 41 9.48 -20.04 19.24
CA GLY A 41 10.72 -19.90 20.04
C GLY A 41 11.58 -18.68 19.68
N LEU A 42 10.98 -17.67 19.05
CA LEU A 42 11.61 -16.38 18.72
C LEU A 42 11.14 -15.29 19.68
N ASP A 43 10.79 -15.64 20.92
CA ASP A 43 10.36 -14.68 21.93
C ASP A 43 11.54 -13.93 22.58
N GLY A 44 11.27 -13.04 23.54
CA GLY A 44 12.32 -12.24 24.18
C GLY A 44 12.86 -11.05 23.36
N TYR A 45 13.94 -10.44 23.86
CA TYR A 45 14.54 -9.27 23.22
C TYR A 45 15.25 -9.68 21.93
N ALA A 46 14.91 -9.01 20.83
CA ALA A 46 15.49 -9.28 19.51
C ALA A 46 17.03 -9.29 19.53
N LYS A 47 17.62 -8.41 20.35
CA LYS A 47 19.06 -8.24 20.53
C LYS A 47 19.76 -9.42 21.22
N LYS A 48 19.03 -10.31 21.91
CA LYS A 48 19.59 -11.54 22.52
C LYS A 48 19.85 -12.66 21.51
N HIS A 49 19.28 -12.59 20.30
CA HIS A 49 19.56 -13.54 19.21
C HIS A 49 20.79 -13.16 18.38
N LEU A 50 21.33 -11.95 18.56
CA LEU A 50 22.67 -11.60 18.10
C LEU A 50 23.62 -12.23 19.11
N GLN A 51 24.43 -13.20 18.69
CA GLN A 51 25.43 -13.83 19.55
C GLN A 51 26.27 -12.73 20.23
N ALA A 52 26.47 -12.94 21.52
CA ALA A 52 27.18 -12.03 22.40
C ALA A 52 28.63 -11.87 21.95
N GLU A 53 28.95 -10.76 21.27
CA GLU A 53 30.21 -10.07 21.49
C GLU A 53 29.93 -8.56 21.55
N GLU A 54 30.31 -8.01 22.70
CA GLU A 54 30.44 -6.59 23.00
C GLU A 54 29.13 -5.81 23.21
N GLY A 55 28.63 -5.95 24.44
CA GLY A 55 27.87 -4.89 25.08
C GLY A 55 28.70 -3.61 25.18
N LYS A 56 28.47 -2.69 24.26
CA LYS A 56 28.65 -1.25 24.52
C LYS A 56 27.39 -0.52 24.12
N GLN A 57 26.99 0.37 25.01
CA GLN A 57 25.87 1.29 24.87
C GLN A 57 25.91 1.95 23.48
N MET A 58 24.87 1.72 22.70
CA MET A 58 24.47 2.62 21.63
C MET A 58 22.96 2.79 21.76
N GLU A 59 22.61 3.86 22.47
CA GLU A 59 21.29 4.42 22.53
C GLU A 59 20.88 4.94 21.12
N GLU A 60 19.57 4.85 20.86
CA GLU A 60 18.80 5.51 19.79
C GLU A 60 19.01 5.21 18.29
N ASP A 61 20.13 4.69 17.80
CA ASP A 61 20.40 4.76 16.33
C ASP A 61 20.21 3.48 15.48
N SER A 62 19.29 2.57 15.85
CA SER A 62 19.19 1.23 15.22
C SER A 62 17.85 0.90 14.53
N ALA A 63 17.25 1.87 13.84
CA ALA A 63 16.23 1.59 12.82
C ALA A 63 16.81 1.51 11.40
N ASP A 64 18.02 2.02 11.18
CA ASP A 64 18.46 2.47 9.86
C ASP A 64 19.66 1.70 9.27
N SER A 65 19.98 0.54 9.84
CA SER A 65 21.14 -0.25 9.41
C SER A 65 20.76 -1.50 8.62
N VAL A 66 19.49 -1.72 8.30
CA VAL A 66 19.01 -2.97 7.66
C VAL A 66 17.90 -2.72 6.64
N CYS A 67 17.94 -3.47 5.54
CA CYS A 67 17.03 -3.35 4.41
C CYS A 67 15.63 -3.79 4.79
N ARG A 68 14.65 -2.91 4.53
CA ARG A 68 13.23 -3.18 4.79
C ARG A 68 12.68 -4.40 4.04
N TYR A 69 13.21 -4.72 2.87
CA TYR A 69 12.76 -5.84 2.05
C TYR A 69 13.44 -7.16 2.43
N CYS A 70 14.77 -7.22 2.38
CA CYS A 70 15.51 -8.48 2.52
C CYS A 70 16.12 -8.72 3.91
N GLY A 71 16.20 -7.68 4.76
CA GLY A 71 16.81 -7.72 6.09
C GLY A 71 18.34 -7.58 6.11
N LYS A 72 19.01 -7.50 4.95
CA LYS A 72 20.47 -7.32 4.87
C LYS A 72 20.91 -5.97 5.41
N PRO A 73 22.11 -5.84 5.98
CA PRO A 73 22.60 -4.55 6.45
C PRO A 73 22.70 -3.51 5.32
N ILE A 74 22.44 -2.24 5.64
CA ILE A 74 22.59 -1.10 4.74
C ILE A 74 23.84 -0.34 5.17
N GLU A 75 24.71 -0.04 4.19
CA GLU A 75 25.86 0.82 4.40
C GLU A 75 25.42 2.22 4.86
N LYS A 76 26.02 2.70 5.95
CA LYS A 76 25.75 4.03 6.47
C LYS A 76 26.27 5.06 5.44
N GLN A 77 25.37 5.87 4.91
CA GLN A 77 25.78 7.01 4.08
C GLN A 77 26.29 8.13 5.00
N THR A 78 27.46 8.70 4.66
CA THR A 78 28.07 9.82 5.39
C THR A 78 27.31 11.14 5.17
N THR A 79 26.63 11.28 4.03
CA THR A 79 25.89 12.48 3.66
C THR A 79 24.57 12.11 2.96
N GLY A 80 23.53 12.91 3.17
CA GLY A 80 22.22 12.77 2.51
C GLY A 80 21.19 11.97 3.27
N ARG A 81 20.04 11.69 2.62
CA ARG A 81 18.92 10.98 3.23
C ARG A 81 19.25 9.49 3.40
N ARG A 82 19.09 8.98 4.62
CA ARG A 82 19.32 7.56 4.99
C ARG A 82 18.61 6.60 4.01
N ARG A 83 19.32 5.56 3.56
CA ARG A 83 18.77 4.52 2.67
C ARG A 83 17.88 3.56 3.45
N ILE A 84 16.73 3.19 2.85
CA ILE A 84 15.75 2.24 3.41
C ILE A 84 15.93 0.82 2.84
N TYR A 85 16.54 0.71 1.65
CA TYR A 85 16.76 -0.54 0.94
C TYR A 85 18.25 -0.70 0.60
N CYS A 86 18.77 -1.94 0.64
CA CYS A 86 20.17 -2.21 0.29
C CYS A 86 20.44 -2.14 -1.22
N SER A 87 19.41 -2.31 -2.07
CA SER A 87 19.52 -2.22 -3.52
C SER A 87 18.24 -1.71 -4.16
N GLU A 88 18.35 -1.23 -5.40
CA GLU A 88 17.21 -0.85 -6.24
C GLU A 88 16.24 -2.03 -6.45
N GLU A 89 16.77 -3.24 -6.60
CA GLU A 89 15.99 -4.47 -6.71
C GLU A 89 15.11 -4.70 -5.48
N CYS A 90 15.68 -4.53 -4.28
CA CYS A 90 14.95 -4.63 -3.02
C CYS A 90 13.87 -3.56 -2.90
N ARG A 91 14.14 -2.34 -3.40
CA ARG A 91 13.14 -1.28 -3.47
C ARG A 91 11.99 -1.65 -4.40
N ARG A 92 12.28 -2.15 -5.61
CA ARG A 92 11.25 -2.55 -6.59
C ARG A 92 10.42 -3.73 -6.11
N ALA A 93 11.07 -4.74 -5.54
CA ALA A 93 10.40 -5.92 -5.01
C ALA A 93 9.52 -5.56 -3.81
N TRP A 94 9.99 -4.64 -2.96
CA TRP A 94 9.15 -4.04 -1.93
C TRP A 94 7.90 -3.36 -2.52
N SER A 95 8.08 -2.47 -3.50
CA SER A 95 6.98 -1.76 -4.15
C SER A 95 5.98 -2.70 -4.82
N LYS A 96 6.44 -3.78 -5.45
CA LYS A 96 5.56 -4.78 -6.09
C LYS A 96 4.67 -5.49 -5.06
N ASN A 97 5.25 -5.90 -3.93
CA ASN A 97 4.54 -6.66 -2.90
C ASN A 97 3.76 -5.78 -1.92
N HIS A 98 4.08 -4.49 -1.84
CA HIS A 98 3.41 -3.49 -0.99
C HIS A 98 2.85 -2.34 -1.83
N LEU A 99 2.26 -2.68 -2.99
CA LEU A 99 1.60 -1.70 -3.83
C LEU A 99 0.40 -1.15 -3.06
N SER A 100 0.43 0.15 -2.73
CA SER A 100 -0.73 0.81 -2.12
C SER A 100 -1.83 0.90 -3.16
N LEU A 101 -2.80 -0.01 -3.09
CA LEU A 101 -4.02 0.06 -3.88
C LEU A 101 -4.97 1.04 -3.21
N TYR A 102 -5.23 2.14 -3.90
CA TYR A 102 -6.20 3.13 -3.47
C TYR A 102 -7.55 2.79 -4.07
N LYS A 103 -8.57 2.76 -3.21
CA LYS A 103 -9.96 2.55 -3.61
C LYS A 103 -10.55 3.88 -4.00
N TYR A 104 -10.99 4.00 -5.25
CA TYR A 104 -11.66 5.18 -5.76
C TYR A 104 -13.03 4.85 -6.32
N GLU A 105 -13.91 5.85 -6.25
CA GLU A 105 -15.15 5.88 -6.98
C GLU A 105 -14.92 6.62 -8.31
N ARG A 106 -15.23 5.97 -9.43
CA ARG A 106 -14.95 6.52 -10.77
C ARG A 106 -15.75 7.80 -11.01
N MET A 107 -15.10 8.81 -11.59
CA MET A 107 -15.79 10.06 -11.93
C MET A 107 -16.72 9.97 -13.14
N PHE A 108 -16.61 8.96 -13.99
CA PHE A 108 -17.56 8.79 -15.11
C PHE A 108 -18.57 7.68 -14.83
N CYS A 109 -18.22 6.42 -15.07
CA CYS A 109 -19.19 5.31 -15.02
C CYS A 109 -19.64 4.91 -13.61
N GLY A 110 -19.17 5.57 -12.55
CA GLY A 110 -19.62 5.37 -11.16
C GLY A 110 -19.32 3.99 -10.54
N LYS A 111 -18.64 3.09 -11.25
CA LYS A 111 -18.21 1.79 -10.70
C LYS A 111 -17.03 1.98 -9.76
N LYS A 112 -16.93 1.19 -8.69
CA LYS A 112 -15.74 1.18 -7.82
C LYS A 112 -14.54 0.61 -8.59
N PHE A 113 -13.34 1.14 -8.34
CA PHE A 113 -12.11 0.57 -8.87
C PHE A 113 -10.93 0.77 -7.93
N GLU A 114 -9.90 -0.04 -8.17
CA GLU A 114 -8.64 0.02 -7.47
C GLU A 114 -7.58 0.57 -8.42
N SER A 115 -6.77 1.48 -7.92
CA SER A 115 -5.68 2.11 -8.66
C SER A 115 -4.42 2.10 -7.81
N SER A 116 -3.28 1.82 -8.44
CA SER A 116 -1.96 2.02 -7.83
C SER A 116 -1.58 3.50 -7.72
N SER A 117 -2.22 4.36 -8.52
CA SER A 117 -2.03 5.81 -8.48
C SER A 117 -3.07 6.48 -7.59
N LYS A 118 -2.59 7.32 -6.66
CA LYS A 118 -3.40 8.13 -5.75
C LYS A 118 -4.22 9.22 -6.46
N THR A 119 -3.85 9.56 -7.70
CA THR A 119 -4.46 10.66 -8.46
C THR A 119 -5.30 10.18 -9.63
N GLN A 120 -5.47 8.88 -9.81
CA GLN A 120 -6.22 8.34 -10.94
C GLN A 120 -7.72 8.63 -10.79
N LYS A 121 -8.23 9.41 -11.74
CA LYS A 121 -9.59 9.94 -11.78
C LYS A 121 -10.57 9.07 -12.58
N PHE A 122 -10.06 8.40 -13.60
CA PHE A 122 -10.82 7.62 -14.57
C PHE A 122 -10.30 6.19 -14.64
N CYS A 123 -11.19 5.24 -14.94
CA CYS A 123 -10.80 3.82 -15.07
C CYS A 123 -10.17 3.46 -16.41
N SER A 124 -10.41 4.28 -17.44
CA SER A 124 -9.92 4.08 -18.79
C SER A 124 -9.81 5.42 -19.51
N HIS A 125 -9.06 5.42 -20.60
CA HIS A 125 -8.98 6.58 -21.49
C HIS A 125 -10.35 6.94 -22.07
N ASP A 126 -11.18 5.95 -22.41
CA ASP A 126 -12.54 6.18 -22.91
C ASP A 126 -13.42 6.91 -21.90
N CYS A 127 -13.32 6.57 -20.60
CA CYS A 127 -14.07 7.27 -19.56
C CYS A 127 -13.58 8.72 -19.38
N TYR A 128 -12.28 8.99 -19.62
CA TYR A 128 -11.76 10.35 -19.64
C TYR A 128 -12.31 11.13 -20.84
N ILE A 129 -12.29 10.54 -22.04
CA ILE A 129 -12.81 11.18 -23.25
C ILE A 129 -14.30 11.49 -23.11
N ARG A 130 -15.10 10.51 -22.66
CA ARG A 130 -16.55 10.68 -22.52
C ARG A 130 -16.90 11.76 -21.49
N ASP A 131 -16.30 11.72 -20.30
CA ASP A 131 -16.56 12.72 -19.26
C ASP A 131 -16.19 14.15 -19.69
N ARG A 132 -15.13 14.28 -20.48
CA ARG A 132 -14.59 15.58 -20.91
C ARG A 132 -15.30 16.15 -22.14
N PHE A 133 -15.67 15.31 -23.11
CA PHE A 133 -16.09 15.78 -24.43
C PHE A 133 -17.53 15.41 -24.81
N TRP A 134 -18.15 14.40 -24.18
CA TRP A 134 -19.43 13.82 -24.63
C TRP A 134 -20.62 14.14 -23.71
N ARG A 135 -20.53 15.18 -22.87
CA ARG A 135 -21.59 15.48 -21.89
C ARG A 135 -22.95 15.74 -22.52
N LYS A 136 -23.00 16.42 -23.67
CA LYS A 136 -24.26 16.75 -24.36
C LYS A 136 -24.90 15.49 -24.93
N GLU A 137 -24.11 14.71 -25.67
CA GLU A 137 -24.50 13.47 -26.31
C GLU A 137 -24.98 12.43 -25.28
N ASP A 138 -24.24 12.29 -24.17
CA ASP A 138 -24.62 11.41 -23.07
C ASP A 138 -25.94 11.85 -22.42
N THR A 139 -26.18 13.17 -22.30
CA THR A 139 -27.44 13.69 -21.76
C THR A 139 -28.61 13.36 -22.69
N ASP A 140 -28.45 13.63 -23.99
CA ASP A 140 -29.48 13.37 -24.99
C ASP A 140 -29.84 11.89 -25.04
N GLU A 141 -28.83 11.00 -24.98
CA GLU A 141 -29.04 9.56 -24.94
C GLU A 141 -29.80 9.13 -23.68
N ILE A 142 -29.40 9.63 -22.51
CA ILE A 142 -30.06 9.33 -21.23
C ILE A 142 -31.51 9.83 -21.21
N VAL A 143 -31.76 11.06 -21.66
CA VAL A 143 -33.12 11.62 -21.74
C VAL A 143 -33.99 10.79 -22.69
N LYS A 144 -33.47 10.40 -23.86
CA LYS A 144 -34.18 9.50 -24.78
C LYS A 144 -34.51 8.16 -24.13
N MET A 145 -33.58 7.56 -23.39
CA MET A 145 -33.84 6.30 -22.67
C MET A 145 -34.93 6.47 -21.61
N LEU A 146 -34.89 7.56 -20.84
CA LEU A 146 -35.89 7.86 -19.80
C LEU A 146 -37.29 8.07 -20.39
N LEU A 147 -37.40 8.82 -21.50
CA LEU A 147 -38.69 9.06 -22.17
C LEU A 147 -39.32 7.78 -22.71
N VAL A 148 -38.50 6.82 -23.13
CA VAL A 148 -38.96 5.50 -23.62
C VAL A 148 -39.19 4.51 -22.46
N GLY A 149 -38.94 4.91 -21.20
CA GLY A 149 -39.06 4.04 -20.03
C GLY A 149 -38.00 2.94 -19.98
N LYS A 150 -36.89 3.08 -20.71
CA LYS A 150 -35.79 2.12 -20.72
C LYS A 150 -34.82 2.38 -19.58
N LYS A 151 -34.26 1.29 -19.03
CA LYS A 151 -33.25 1.37 -17.98
C LYS A 151 -31.94 1.94 -18.53
N VAL A 152 -31.45 3.01 -17.90
CA VAL A 152 -30.14 3.60 -18.18
C VAL A 152 -29.05 2.75 -17.50
N SER A 153 -28.13 2.19 -18.28
CA SER A 153 -27.09 1.28 -17.78
C SER A 153 -25.94 1.99 -17.06
N THR A 154 -25.62 3.21 -17.48
CA THR A 154 -24.53 4.01 -16.92
C THR A 154 -25.01 5.43 -16.76
N VAL A 155 -25.07 5.93 -15.52
CA VAL A 155 -25.33 7.34 -15.23
C VAL A 155 -23.98 7.97 -14.84
N PRO A 156 -23.45 8.90 -15.64
CA PRO A 156 -22.25 9.66 -15.32
C PRO A 156 -22.33 10.31 -13.94
N LYS A 157 -21.21 10.37 -13.22
CA LYS A 157 -21.18 10.94 -11.86
C LYS A 157 -21.68 12.39 -11.84
N TRP A 158 -21.25 13.22 -12.78
CA TRP A 158 -21.67 14.63 -12.84
C TRP A 158 -23.20 14.80 -12.99
N ILE A 159 -23.90 13.85 -13.64
CA ILE A 159 -25.37 13.85 -13.69
C ILE A 159 -25.97 13.50 -12.32
N LYS A 160 -25.37 12.54 -11.62
CA LYS A 160 -25.78 12.21 -10.24
C LYS A 160 -25.58 13.38 -9.30
N ASP A 161 -24.43 14.06 -9.39
CA ASP A 161 -24.08 15.21 -8.56
C ASP A 161 -25.08 16.36 -8.78
N ILE A 162 -25.58 16.55 -10.02
CA ILE A 162 -26.68 17.50 -10.31
C ILE A 162 -27.96 17.09 -9.59
N PHE A 163 -28.33 15.80 -9.62
CA PHE A 163 -29.53 15.31 -8.95
C PHE A 163 -29.44 15.34 -7.42
N THR A 164 -28.24 15.14 -6.85
CA THR A 164 -28.02 15.16 -5.40
C THR A 164 -27.76 16.57 -4.86
N GLY A 165 -27.58 17.57 -5.74
CA GLY A 165 -27.22 18.93 -5.34
C GLY A 165 -25.79 19.06 -4.81
N GLU A 166 -24.95 18.05 -5.03
CA GLU A 166 -23.54 18.00 -4.62
C GLU A 166 -22.62 18.66 -5.66
N THR A 167 -23.08 19.74 -6.29
CA THR A 167 -22.26 20.47 -7.25
C THR A 167 -21.12 21.19 -6.51
N LYS A 168 -19.88 20.83 -6.85
CA LYS A 168 -18.66 21.51 -6.42
C LYS A 168 -18.60 22.98 -6.82
#